data_AF-A0A0P1INK5-F1
#
_entry.id   AF-A0A0P1INK5-F1
#
_cell.length_a   1.000
_cell.length_b   1.000
_cell.length_c   1.000
_cell.angle_alpha   90.00
_cell.angle_beta   90.00
_cell.angle_gamma   90.00
#
_symmetry.space_group_name_H-M   'P 1'
#
loop_
_entity.id
_entity.type
_entity.pdbx_description
1 polymer ?
#
loop_
_entity_poly.entity_id
_entity_poly.type
_entity_poly.pdbx_seq_one_letter_code
_entity_poly.pdbx_strand_id
1 'polypeptide(L)'
;MKKSYLLIGVCTVATVAAFITLRPGSIQEAAPREALEGDAMVAIQMPPIEGNAAIGQRVFEVSCASCHGVNAVGVEGAGPPLIHKIYEPSHHADEAFQRAVSQGVRSHHWQFGDMPPAEGLTRGDVAMVIAYIREIQRANGIP
;
A
#
# COMPACT_ATOMS: atom_id res chain seq x y z
N MET A 1 69.40 27.18 -16.04
CA MET A 1 68.19 27.64 -16.76
C MET A 1 67.51 26.44 -17.41
N LYS A 2 66.21 26.23 -17.12
CA LYS A 2 65.19 25.39 -17.83
C LYS A 2 65.43 23.86 -17.88
N LYS A 3 64.45 22.95 -17.77
CA LYS A 3 63.07 22.87 -17.22
C LYS A 3 62.70 21.37 -17.32
N SER A 4 61.90 20.85 -16.39
CA SER A 4 61.63 19.42 -16.15
C SER A 4 60.40 18.83 -16.86
N TYR A 5 60.26 17.49 -16.70
CA TYR A 5 59.07 16.61 -16.75
C TYR A 5 58.70 16.01 -18.12
N LEU A 6 58.91 14.70 -18.38
CA LEU A 6 58.21 13.49 -17.89
C LEU A 6 56.85 13.29 -18.60
N LEU A 7 56.89 12.55 -19.70
CA LEU A 7 55.72 12.05 -20.42
C LEU A 7 55.38 10.64 -19.90
N ILE A 8 54.52 10.56 -18.89
CA ILE A 8 53.75 9.34 -18.59
C ILE A 8 52.33 9.63 -19.07
N GLY A 9 51.90 8.97 -20.14
CA GLY A 9 50.59 9.24 -20.71
C GLY A 9 50.11 8.15 -21.66
N VAL A 10 49.89 6.93 -21.16
CA VAL A 10 49.11 5.91 -21.90
C VAL A 10 48.23 4.98 -21.01
N CYS A 11 48.31 4.98 -19.67
CA CYS A 11 47.65 3.91 -18.89
C CYS A 11 46.20 4.15 -18.40
N THR A 12 45.54 5.27 -18.67
CA THR A 12 44.25 5.58 -18.00
C THR A 12 42.99 5.09 -18.72
N VAL A 13 43.06 4.70 -20.00
CA VAL A 13 41.84 4.31 -20.74
C VAL A 13 41.45 2.85 -20.50
N ALA A 14 42.42 1.95 -20.29
CA ALA A 14 42.15 0.52 -20.11
C ALA A 14 41.48 0.16 -18.77
N THR A 15 41.67 0.97 -17.73
CA THR A 15 41.12 0.67 -16.39
C THR A 15 39.63 1.00 -16.25
N VAL A 16 39.12 1.99 -16.99
CA VAL A 16 37.69 2.36 -16.96
C VAL A 16 36.81 1.27 -17.60
N ALA A 17 37.28 0.65 -18.69
CA ALA A 17 36.55 -0.43 -19.37
C ALA A 17 36.44 -1.71 -18.51
N ALA A 18 37.46 -2.01 -17.72
CA ALA A 18 37.44 -3.16 -16.81
C ALA A 18 36.51 -2.95 -15.58
N PHE A 19 36.37 -1.71 -15.10
CA PHE A 19 35.51 -1.42 -13.93
C PHE A 19 34.01 -1.48 -14.24
N ILE A 20 33.62 -1.25 -15.51
CA ILE A 20 32.22 -1.29 -15.94
C ILE A 20 31.73 -2.75 -16.13
N THR A 21 32.63 -3.67 -16.48
CA THR A 21 32.26 -5.07 -16.79
C THR A 21 32.27 -6.01 -15.57
N LEU A 22 32.86 -5.58 -14.44
CA LEU A 22 33.01 -6.40 -13.22
C LEU A 22 32.06 -6.02 -12.08
N ARG A 23 31.05 -5.17 -12.31
CA ARG A 23 29.98 -4.99 -11.32
C ARG A 23 29.00 -6.17 -11.40
N PRO A 24 28.94 -7.07 -10.41
CA PRO A 24 27.77 -7.92 -10.25
C PRO A 24 26.61 -6.96 -9.98
N GLY A 25 25.75 -6.78 -10.97
CA GLY A 25 24.53 -6.01 -10.82
C GLY A 25 23.63 -6.73 -9.84
N SER A 26 23.66 -6.34 -8.57
CA SER A 26 22.51 -6.52 -7.69
C SER A 26 21.44 -5.56 -8.18
N ILE A 27 20.75 -5.95 -9.25
CA ILE A 27 19.38 -5.49 -9.43
C ILE A 27 18.66 -6.08 -8.23
N GLN A 28 18.42 -5.23 -7.23
CA GLN A 28 17.32 -5.44 -6.32
C GLN A 28 16.11 -5.54 -7.25
N GLU A 29 15.70 -6.77 -7.54
CA GLU A 29 14.43 -7.08 -8.16
C GLU A 29 13.41 -6.61 -7.13
N ALA A 30 13.08 -5.33 -7.19
CA ALA A 30 11.91 -4.81 -6.53
C ALA A 30 10.77 -5.63 -7.11
N ALA A 31 10.18 -6.48 -6.26
CA ALA A 31 9.04 -7.31 -6.60
C ALA A 31 8.06 -6.49 -7.47
N PRO A 32 7.43 -7.10 -8.48
CA PRO A 32 6.46 -6.40 -9.30
C PRO A 32 5.50 -5.64 -8.39
N ARG A 33 5.51 -4.31 -8.49
CA ARG A 33 4.37 -3.51 -8.02
C ARG A 33 3.26 -3.91 -8.96
N GLU A 34 2.48 -4.92 -8.60
CA GLU A 34 1.20 -5.17 -9.23
C GLU A 34 0.32 -3.96 -8.91
N ALA A 35 0.46 -2.92 -9.73
CA ALA A 35 -0.53 -1.88 -9.84
C ALA A 35 -1.78 -2.57 -10.36
N LEU A 36 -2.79 -2.72 -9.50
CA LEU A 36 -4.11 -3.13 -9.93
C LEU A 36 -4.65 -2.00 -10.83
N GLU A 37 -4.50 -2.20 -12.14
CA GLU A 37 -4.84 -1.24 -13.19
C GLU A 37 -6.35 -0.97 -13.23
N GLY A 38 -6.70 0.32 -13.32
CA GLY A 38 -8.00 0.80 -13.79
C GLY A 38 -8.68 1.79 -12.85
N ASP A 39 -9.02 1.33 -11.64
CA ASP A 39 -10.03 2.00 -10.79
C ASP A 39 -9.56 2.28 -9.36
N ALA A 40 -8.34 1.86 -9.01
CA ALA A 40 -7.76 2.05 -7.69
C ALA A 40 -7.42 3.52 -7.42
N MET A 41 -7.94 4.10 -6.34
CA MET A 41 -7.66 5.49 -5.97
C MET A 41 -6.27 5.68 -5.34
N VAL A 42 -5.72 4.66 -4.70
CA VAL A 42 -4.39 4.71 -4.07
C VAL A 42 -3.53 3.51 -4.49
N ALA A 43 -2.26 3.79 -4.79
CA ALA A 43 -1.26 2.74 -4.98
C ALA A 43 -0.78 2.25 -3.62
N ILE A 44 -0.72 0.94 -3.44
CA ILE A 44 -0.37 0.30 -2.17
C ILE A 44 0.71 -0.78 -2.34
N GLN A 45 1.48 -1.02 -1.29
CA GLN A 45 2.26 -2.22 -1.09
C GLN A 45 1.43 -3.25 -0.33
N MET A 46 1.27 -4.45 -0.89
CA MET A 46 0.64 -5.56 -0.19
C MET A 46 1.67 -6.27 0.71
N PRO A 47 1.39 -6.46 2.00
CA PRO A 47 2.14 -7.40 2.84
C PRO A 47 1.64 -8.84 2.61
N PRO A 48 2.38 -9.86 3.08
CA PRO A 48 1.81 -11.18 3.29
C PRO A 48 0.61 -11.07 4.24
N ILE A 49 -0.52 -11.66 3.85
CA ILE A 49 -1.75 -11.66 4.65
C ILE A 49 -1.98 -13.07 5.19
N GLU A 50 -1.96 -13.21 6.52
CA GLU A 50 -2.02 -14.51 7.20
C GLU A 50 -2.96 -14.48 8.41
N GLY A 51 -3.24 -15.64 8.99
CA GLY A 51 -4.03 -15.78 10.22
C GLY A 51 -5.39 -15.06 10.17
N ASN A 52 -5.62 -14.20 11.15
CA ASN A 52 -6.87 -13.44 11.30
C ASN A 52 -7.11 -12.46 10.14
N ALA A 53 -6.07 -11.81 9.63
CA ALA A 53 -6.20 -10.89 8.50
C ALA A 53 -6.59 -11.63 7.21
N ALA A 54 -6.15 -12.88 7.01
CA ALA A 54 -6.60 -13.69 5.88
C ALA A 54 -8.10 -14.04 5.96
N ILE A 55 -8.65 -14.20 7.16
CA ILE A 55 -10.10 -14.32 7.35
C ILE A 55 -10.78 -12.99 7.02
N GLY A 56 -10.23 -11.88 7.54
CA GLY A 56 -10.72 -10.53 7.28
C GLY A 56 -10.76 -10.15 5.81
N GLN A 57 -9.74 -10.54 5.05
CA GLN A 57 -9.66 -10.33 3.60
C GLN A 57 -10.87 -10.93 2.88
N ARG A 58 -11.23 -12.19 3.19
CA ARG A 58 -12.38 -12.86 2.58
C ARG A 58 -13.69 -12.18 2.91
N VAL A 59 -13.86 -11.76 4.18
CA VAL A 59 -15.06 -11.00 4.60
C VAL A 59 -15.13 -9.67 3.87
N PHE A 60 -14.00 -8.96 3.78
CA PHE A 60 -13.89 -7.67 3.10
C PHE A 60 -14.21 -7.78 1.61
N GLU A 61 -13.71 -8.80 0.93
CA GLU A 61 -13.94 -9.01 -0.49
C GLU A 61 -15.43 -9.21 -0.81
N VAL A 62 -16.14 -9.96 0.03
CA VAL A 62 -17.59 -10.20 -0.15
C VAL A 62 -18.44 -8.99 0.28
N SER A 63 -18.03 -8.29 1.34
CA SER A 63 -18.94 -7.36 2.03
C SER A 63 -18.60 -5.89 1.84
N CYS A 64 -17.39 -5.56 1.37
CA CYS A 64 -16.87 -4.20 1.39
C CYS A 64 -16.24 -3.75 0.06
N ALA A 65 -15.63 -4.68 -0.68
CA ALA A 65 -14.81 -4.35 -1.85
C ALA A 65 -15.60 -3.74 -3.02
N SER A 66 -16.91 -3.96 -3.11
CA SER A 66 -17.75 -3.35 -4.16
C SER A 66 -17.77 -1.82 -4.11
N CYS A 67 -17.60 -1.22 -2.93
CA CYS A 67 -17.52 0.24 -2.76
C CYS A 67 -16.11 0.70 -2.38
N HIS A 68 -15.40 -0.05 -1.52
CA HIS A 68 -14.07 0.34 -1.04
C HIS A 68 -12.92 -0.19 -1.89
N GLY A 69 -13.21 -0.88 -2.99
CA GLY A 69 -12.23 -1.43 -3.91
C GLY A 69 -11.51 -2.66 -3.37
N VAL A 70 -10.97 -3.48 -4.28
CA VAL A 70 -10.11 -4.61 -3.93
C VAL A 70 -8.90 -4.11 -3.12
N ASN A 71 -8.54 -4.79 -2.04
CA ASN A 71 -7.49 -4.35 -1.11
C ASN A 71 -7.74 -2.98 -0.45
N ALA A 72 -9.00 -2.54 -0.40
CA ALA A 72 -9.41 -1.30 0.24
C ALA A 72 -8.77 -0.02 -0.35
N VAL A 73 -8.43 -0.08 -1.64
CA VAL A 73 -7.78 1.01 -2.40
C VAL A 73 -8.74 2.11 -2.88
N GLY A 74 -10.03 2.00 -2.55
CA GLY A 74 -11.07 2.90 -3.00
C GLY A 74 -11.47 2.66 -4.45
N VAL A 75 -12.64 3.19 -4.82
CA VAL A 75 -13.15 3.21 -6.19
C VAL A 75 -13.78 4.58 -6.44
N GLU A 76 -13.32 5.27 -7.48
CA GLU A 76 -13.87 6.58 -7.82
C GLU A 76 -15.37 6.51 -8.07
N GLY A 77 -16.10 7.46 -7.50
CA GLY A 77 -17.57 7.51 -7.56
C GLY A 77 -18.32 6.46 -6.74
N ALA A 78 -17.64 5.53 -6.05
CA ALA A 78 -18.30 4.49 -5.24
C ALA A 78 -17.93 4.54 -3.75
N GLY A 79 -16.66 4.66 -3.40
CA GLY A 79 -16.26 4.67 -1.99
C GLY A 79 -14.78 4.94 -1.75
N PRO A 80 -14.44 5.43 -0.54
CA PRO A 80 -13.10 5.91 -0.25
C PRO A 80 -12.07 4.80 -0.03
N PRO A 81 -10.78 5.09 -0.25
CA PRO A 81 -9.68 4.19 0.11
C PRO A 81 -9.56 4.11 1.62
N LEU A 82 -9.63 2.89 2.19
CA LEU A 82 -9.35 2.69 3.62
C LEU A 82 -7.86 2.60 3.90
N ILE A 83 -7.04 2.39 2.85
CA ILE A 83 -5.58 2.54 2.93
C ILE A 83 -5.22 4.02 2.72
N HIS A 84 -5.60 4.84 3.69
CA HIS A 84 -5.35 6.27 3.69
C HIS A 84 -5.11 6.78 5.11
N LYS A 85 -4.22 7.78 5.28
CA LYS A 85 -3.80 8.29 6.60
C LYS A 85 -4.98 8.78 7.46
N ILE A 86 -6.05 9.27 6.84
CA ILE A 86 -7.24 9.71 7.57
C ILE A 86 -7.85 8.59 8.41
N TYR A 87 -7.66 7.34 8.01
CA TYR A 87 -8.18 6.17 8.69
C TYR A 87 -7.16 5.58 9.68
N GLU A 88 -6.05 6.26 9.99
CA GLU A 88 -5.09 5.79 10.99
C GLU A 88 -5.72 5.70 12.40
N PRO A 89 -5.23 4.81 13.30
CA PRO A 89 -5.85 4.53 14.59
C PRO A 89 -6.06 5.74 15.51
N SER A 90 -5.21 6.76 15.41
CA SER A 90 -5.34 7.99 16.21
C SER A 90 -6.46 8.92 15.73
N HIS A 91 -6.93 8.77 14.49
CA HIS A 91 -8.01 9.58 13.90
C HIS A 91 -9.30 8.76 13.70
N HIS A 92 -9.21 7.55 13.14
CA HIS A 92 -10.29 6.57 13.11
C HIS A 92 -9.82 5.27 13.78
N ALA A 93 -9.97 5.20 15.09
CA ALA A 93 -9.72 3.98 15.85
C ALA A 93 -10.60 2.81 15.39
N ASP A 94 -10.25 1.59 15.77
CA ASP A 94 -10.96 0.37 15.37
C ASP A 94 -12.46 0.38 15.73
N GLU A 95 -12.84 1.03 16.84
CA GLU A 95 -14.26 1.18 17.19
C GLU A 95 -15.02 2.10 16.21
N ALA A 96 -14.34 3.02 15.51
CA ALA A 96 -14.96 3.79 14.45
C ALA A 96 -15.36 2.90 13.27
N PHE A 97 -14.55 1.90 12.93
CA PHE A 97 -14.88 0.90 11.91
C PHE A 97 -16.04 0.01 12.36
N GLN A 98 -16.03 -0.44 13.62
CA GLN A 98 -17.14 -1.22 14.20
C GLN A 98 -18.47 -0.46 14.13
N ARG A 99 -18.47 0.83 14.47
CA ARG A 99 -19.67 1.67 14.36
C ARG A 99 -20.06 1.93 12.92
N ALA A 100 -19.10 2.22 12.05
CA ALA A 100 -19.36 2.44 10.62
C ALA A 100 -20.06 1.23 9.98
N VAL A 101 -19.58 0.02 10.29
CA VAL A 101 -20.20 -1.21 9.79
C VAL A 101 -21.60 -1.41 10.38
N SER A 102 -21.77 -1.26 11.69
CA SER A 102 -23.05 -1.55 12.36
C SER A 102 -24.13 -0.48 12.20
N GLN A 103 -23.76 0.77 11.92
CA GLN A 103 -24.68 1.92 11.93
C GLN A 103 -24.65 2.73 10.64
N GLY A 104 -23.72 2.44 9.73
CA GLY A 104 -23.43 3.28 8.59
C GLY A 104 -22.66 4.55 8.97
N VAL A 105 -22.37 5.38 7.98
CA VAL A 105 -21.61 6.63 8.12
C VAL A 105 -22.21 7.70 7.22
N ARG A 106 -22.39 8.91 7.77
CA ARG A 106 -22.69 10.08 6.94
C ARG A 106 -21.43 10.58 6.24
N SER A 107 -21.54 10.94 4.97
CA SER A 107 -20.43 11.50 4.19
C SER A 107 -19.84 12.73 4.89
N HIS A 108 -18.52 12.76 5.12
CA HIS A 108 -17.86 13.91 5.78
C HIS A 108 -16.41 14.16 5.32
N HIS A 109 -15.63 13.13 4.99
CA HIS A 109 -14.26 13.30 4.48
C HIS A 109 -14.15 13.21 2.96
N TRP A 110 -15.09 12.51 2.34
CA TRP A 110 -15.16 12.26 0.92
C TRP A 110 -16.56 12.62 0.41
N GLN A 111 -16.72 12.68 -0.90
CA GLN A 111 -18.00 13.02 -1.56
C GLN A 111 -18.59 11.82 -2.31
N PHE A 112 -18.60 10.63 -1.67
CA PHE A 112 -19.20 9.41 -2.22
C PHE A 112 -20.64 9.17 -1.75
N GLY A 113 -21.12 9.99 -0.80
CA GLY A 113 -22.42 9.79 -0.16
C GLY A 113 -22.31 9.01 1.13
N ASP A 114 -23.46 8.70 1.71
CA ASP A 114 -23.55 7.97 2.98
C ASP A 114 -23.25 6.49 2.76
N MET A 115 -22.47 5.90 3.67
CA MET A 115 -22.27 4.47 3.75
C MET A 115 -23.44 3.85 4.54
N PRO A 116 -24.22 2.91 3.98
CA PRO A 116 -25.24 2.21 4.75
C PRO A 116 -24.60 1.24 5.77
N PRO A 117 -25.33 0.83 6.82
CA PRO A 117 -24.91 -0.29 7.66
C PRO A 117 -24.69 -1.54 6.81
N ALA A 118 -23.64 -2.31 7.10
CA ALA A 118 -23.47 -3.63 6.50
C ALA A 118 -24.24 -4.67 7.32
N GLU A 119 -24.99 -5.52 6.63
CA GLU A 119 -25.81 -6.55 7.27
C GLU A 119 -25.05 -7.87 7.44
N GLY A 120 -25.48 -8.70 8.39
CA GLY A 120 -24.98 -10.07 8.54
C GLY A 120 -23.57 -10.21 9.12
N LEU A 121 -22.90 -9.12 9.50
CA LEU A 121 -21.57 -9.16 10.10
C LEU A 121 -21.64 -9.05 11.64
N THR A 122 -20.94 -9.96 12.32
CA THR A 122 -20.71 -9.84 13.76
C THR A 122 -19.54 -8.90 14.06
N ARG A 123 -19.43 -8.43 15.31
CA ARG A 123 -18.23 -7.68 15.74
C ARG A 123 -16.93 -8.46 15.55
N GLY A 124 -16.99 -9.80 15.63
CA GLY A 124 -15.85 -10.68 15.39
C GLY A 124 -15.40 -10.65 13.92
N ASP A 125 -16.35 -10.71 12.99
CA ASP A 125 -16.07 -10.61 11.55
C ASP A 125 -15.43 -9.25 11.23
N VAL A 126 -16.01 -8.18 11.77
CA VAL A 126 -15.47 -6.82 11.58
C VAL A 126 -14.10 -6.66 12.22
N ALA A 127 -13.82 -7.31 13.35
CA ALA A 127 -12.48 -7.30 13.94
C ALA A 127 -11.43 -7.95 13.02
N MET A 128 -11.80 -9.02 12.30
CA MET A 128 -10.91 -9.63 11.31
C MET A 128 -10.70 -8.71 10.11
N VAL A 129 -11.77 -8.06 9.62
CA VAL A 129 -11.68 -7.05 8.54
C VAL A 129 -10.77 -5.89 8.93
N ILE A 130 -10.89 -5.39 10.16
CA ILE A 130 -10.01 -4.36 10.69
C ILE A 130 -8.56 -4.87 10.71
N ALA A 131 -8.30 -6.08 11.18
CA ALA A 131 -6.94 -6.65 11.18
C ALA A 131 -6.32 -6.66 9.76
N TYR A 132 -7.11 -7.06 8.76
CA TYR A 132 -6.72 -7.00 7.34
C TYR A 132 -6.36 -5.58 6.87
N ILE A 133 -7.25 -4.61 7.10
CA ILE A 133 -7.02 -3.20 6.72
C ILE A 133 -5.77 -2.65 7.42
N ARG A 134 -5.61 -2.94 8.71
CA ARG A 134 -4.47 -2.46 9.51
C ARG A 134 -3.15 -3.08 9.07
N GLU A 135 -3.13 -4.33 8.61
CA GLU A 135 -1.92 -4.93 8.04
C GLU A 135 -1.46 -4.20 6.78
N ILE A 136 -2.39 -3.95 5.85
CA ILE A 136 -2.08 -3.19 4.64
C ILE A 136 -1.66 -1.76 4.99
N GLN A 137 -2.37 -1.09 5.90
CA GLN A 137 -1.99 0.26 6.37
C GLN A 137 -0.55 0.31 6.89
N ARG A 138 -0.16 -0.62 7.78
CA ARG A 138 1.21 -0.66 8.32
C ARG A 138 2.26 -0.88 7.24
N ALA A 139 2.00 -1.77 6.27
CA ALA A 139 2.88 -1.99 5.13
C ALA A 139 3.06 -0.72 4.26
N ASN A 140 2.11 0.21 4.33
CA ASN A 140 2.08 1.47 3.60
C ASN A 140 2.45 2.69 4.47
N GLY A 141 3.03 2.47 5.66
CA GLY A 141 3.48 3.55 6.54
C GLY A 141 2.36 4.31 7.24
N ILE A 142 1.16 3.73 7.31
CA ILE A 142 0.04 4.24 8.10
C ILE A 142 0.03 3.43 9.42
N PRO A 143 0.25 4.08 10.58
CA PRO A 143 0.43 3.39 11.85
C PRO A 143 -0.82 2.62 12.30
#